data_AF-A0AAW0CP87-F1
#
_entry.id   AF-A0AAW0CP87-F1
#
_cell.length_a   1.000
_cell.length_b   1.000
_cell.length_c   1.000
_cell.angle_alpha   90.00
_cell.angle_beta   90.00
_cell.angle_gamma   90.00
#
_symmetry.space_group_name_H-M   'P 1'
#
loop_
_entity.id
_entity.type
_entity.pdbx_description
1 polymer ?
#
loop_
_entity_poly.entity_id
_entity_poly.type
_entity_poly.pdbx_seq_one_letter_code
_entity_poly.pdbx_strand_id
1 'polypeptide(L)'
;MICLAVLWRVVNSAVTPIAIPPSWRKPTINLTMEERIDFAAEALDKAYTEPIPSKQSDPMELNKHSFGIPEDHDVDLHTLLIEFDIAVNQTRYKDKVSHYFANVPSSKYKSNGVYAAHLDLQDAWLTLRSLDPFYGYAAALAHVAYKPEDRIFLDIATEIWDSNNNRVLSRSGLPFVVFQNTSNARVKLIGDTLVEHKKCQNSVDLSGGLIHDPTLGNMVTSENARFFRLSGVLAEITGDTQYLNAAQQSAKLFLSRLYTNDSLFWWAVKVDTNNPCETLVEERKEPWNAGLTGSIVASSNHPEWHDPSGQGIMMLNNKQDSAAALVRGLATVLARKESFNSSLSTYVEAYLAVQYSALLDLATVTGTNMYGNSWIGPPNMTYSATDQFSAARVLIAGININSQLESQSPPEPSAAGTSATGGIVGGVVGGLSLIALVVLGSLFIIRRRHHNSTDTRVIPENPLIPIPYVLQLEKHRRKRRIDGSISQGEPPAEAPPPAYSE
;
A
#
# COMPACT_ATOMS: atom_id res chain seq x y z
N MET A 1 1.78 -11.57 0.52
CA MET A 1 1.31 -12.40 -0.62
C MET A 1 -0.21 -12.66 -0.66
N ILE A 2 -0.94 -12.72 0.47
CA ILE A 2 -2.34 -13.22 0.48
C ILE A 2 -3.39 -12.13 0.12
N CYS A 3 -3.22 -10.87 0.50
CA CYS A 3 -4.24 -9.83 0.28
C CYS A 3 -4.48 -9.47 -1.20
N LEU A 4 -3.42 -9.39 -2.01
CA LEU A 4 -3.53 -9.04 -3.44
C LEU A 4 -3.98 -10.22 -4.31
N ALA A 5 -3.62 -11.46 -3.95
CA ALA A 5 -4.07 -12.65 -4.67
C ALA A 5 -5.60 -12.82 -4.63
N VAL A 6 -6.25 -12.37 -3.54
CA VAL A 6 -7.71 -12.42 -3.38
C VAL A 6 -8.42 -11.35 -4.21
N LEU A 7 -7.86 -10.14 -4.31
CA LEU A 7 -8.36 -9.10 -5.22
C LEU A 7 -8.16 -9.51 -6.69
N TRP A 8 -7.06 -10.19 -7.01
CA TRP A 8 -6.72 -10.52 -8.40
C TRP A 8 -7.57 -11.64 -9.01
N ARG A 9 -7.98 -12.65 -8.24
CA ARG A 9 -8.86 -13.72 -8.78
C ARG A 9 -10.22 -13.19 -9.25
N VAL A 10 -10.66 -12.02 -8.77
CA VAL A 10 -11.90 -11.37 -9.22
C VAL A 10 -11.72 -10.65 -10.57
N VAL A 11 -10.49 -10.27 -10.93
CA VAL A 11 -10.18 -9.42 -12.11
C VAL A 11 -9.55 -10.20 -13.28
N ASN A 12 -9.19 -11.48 -13.08
CA ASN A 12 -8.42 -12.29 -14.03
C ASN A 12 -9.24 -12.85 -15.22
N SER A 13 -10.26 -12.13 -15.70
CA SER A 13 -10.79 -12.33 -17.05
C SER A 13 -9.76 -11.83 -18.06
N ALA A 14 -9.46 -12.62 -19.10
CA ALA A 14 -8.43 -12.43 -20.12
C ALA A 14 -8.18 -10.94 -20.47
N VAL A 15 -7.19 -10.34 -19.82
CA VAL A 15 -6.84 -8.93 -20.06
C VAL A 15 -6.11 -8.88 -21.40
N THR A 16 -6.73 -8.21 -22.37
CA THR A 16 -6.09 -7.85 -23.64
C THR A 16 -4.77 -7.13 -23.36
N PRO A 17 -3.70 -7.37 -24.15
CA PRO A 17 -2.45 -6.63 -24.01
C PRO A 17 -2.72 -5.12 -23.93
N ILE A 18 -2.21 -4.49 -22.89
CA ILE A 18 -2.36 -3.05 -22.67
C ILE A 18 -1.26 -2.37 -23.47
N ALA A 19 -1.65 -1.64 -24.52
CA ALA A 19 -0.71 -0.91 -25.37
C ALA A 19 -0.22 0.36 -24.67
N ILE A 20 1.08 0.62 -24.75
CA ILE A 20 1.68 1.90 -24.34
C ILE A 20 1.33 2.94 -25.42
N PRO A 21 0.68 4.07 -25.08
CA PRO A 21 0.38 5.11 -26.04
C PRO A 21 1.66 5.66 -26.72
N PRO A 22 1.70 5.76 -28.06
CA PRO A 22 2.89 6.21 -28.77
C PRO A 22 3.20 7.70 -28.56
N SER A 23 2.23 8.47 -28.04
CA SER A 23 2.41 9.88 -27.70
C SER A 23 3.12 10.09 -26.36
N TRP A 24 3.26 9.05 -25.54
CA TRP A 24 3.88 9.17 -24.22
C TRP A 24 5.34 9.58 -24.32
N ARG A 25 5.71 10.57 -23.51
CA ARG A 25 7.07 11.12 -23.49
C ARG A 25 8.02 10.17 -22.75
N LYS A 26 9.10 9.74 -23.41
CA LYS A 26 10.18 8.94 -22.80
C LYS A 26 9.65 7.78 -21.91
N PRO A 27 8.92 6.80 -22.49
CA PRO A 27 8.36 5.67 -21.74
C PRO A 27 9.42 4.65 -21.27
N THR A 28 10.70 5.01 -21.31
CA THR A 28 11.84 4.19 -20.89
C THR A 28 12.86 5.10 -20.21
N ILE A 29 13.58 4.58 -19.21
CA ILE A 29 14.65 5.31 -18.53
C ILE A 29 16.01 4.89 -19.07
N ASN A 30 16.85 5.88 -19.37
CA ASN A 30 18.23 5.71 -19.86
C ASN A 30 19.29 6.01 -18.79
N LEU A 31 18.89 6.09 -17.52
CA LEU A 31 19.79 6.20 -16.38
C LEU A 31 20.07 4.81 -15.80
N THR A 32 21.22 4.65 -15.16
CA THR A 32 21.55 3.48 -14.33
C THR A 32 20.73 3.48 -13.04
N MET A 33 20.57 2.33 -12.39
CA MET A 33 19.94 2.26 -11.07
C MET A 33 20.65 3.15 -10.04
N GLU A 34 22.00 3.21 -10.06
CA GLU A 34 22.79 4.02 -9.13
C GLU A 34 22.48 5.52 -9.26
N GLU A 35 22.45 6.07 -10.48
CA GLU A 35 22.05 7.46 -10.70
C GLU A 35 20.63 7.75 -10.19
N ARG A 36 19.68 6.80 -10.37
CA ARG A 36 18.31 6.96 -9.85
C ARG A 36 18.26 6.96 -8.33
N ILE A 37 19.08 6.14 -7.69
CA ILE A 37 19.23 6.10 -6.23
C ILE A 37 19.77 7.44 -5.74
N ASP A 38 20.78 7.98 -6.40
CA ASP A 38 21.40 9.26 -6.03
C ASP A 38 20.40 10.42 -6.14
N PHE A 39 19.66 10.54 -7.25
CA PHE A 39 18.62 11.56 -7.38
C PHE A 39 17.56 11.47 -6.27
N ALA A 40 17.07 10.27 -5.97
CA ALA A 40 16.08 10.07 -4.93
C ALA A 40 16.65 10.41 -3.53
N ALA A 41 17.89 10.02 -3.25
CA ALA A 41 18.56 10.31 -1.99
C ALA A 41 18.78 11.81 -1.78
N GLU A 42 19.32 12.50 -2.79
CA GLU A 42 19.56 13.94 -2.77
C GLU A 42 18.25 14.71 -2.59
N ALA A 43 17.18 14.29 -3.27
CA ALA A 43 15.87 14.90 -3.12
C ALA A 43 15.32 14.77 -1.69
N LEU A 44 15.49 13.60 -1.06
CA LEU A 44 15.07 13.33 0.33
C LEU A 44 15.91 14.08 1.36
N ASP A 45 17.23 14.14 1.18
CA ASP A 45 18.11 14.88 2.06
C ASP A 45 17.84 16.39 1.96
N LYS A 46 17.59 16.91 0.76
CA LYS A 46 17.11 18.29 0.55
C LYS A 46 15.80 18.53 1.29
N ALA A 47 14.83 17.62 1.13
CA ALA A 47 13.52 17.71 1.79
C ALA A 47 13.61 17.72 3.32
N TYR A 48 14.57 16.98 3.88
CA TYR A 48 14.79 16.86 5.32
C TYR A 48 15.59 18.02 5.93
N THR A 49 16.52 18.60 5.16
CA THR A 49 17.46 19.63 5.67
C THR A 49 16.96 21.06 5.46
N GLU A 50 16.19 21.31 4.41
CA GLU A 50 15.67 22.64 4.14
C GLU A 50 14.49 22.95 5.08
N PRO A 51 14.51 24.09 5.78
CA PRO A 51 13.40 24.46 6.64
C PRO A 51 12.15 24.61 5.79
N ILE A 52 11.05 23.99 6.21
CA ILE A 52 9.75 24.34 5.65
C ILE A 52 9.56 25.82 5.97
N PRO A 53 9.36 26.70 4.97
CA PRO A 53 9.07 28.09 5.24
C PRO A 53 7.82 28.12 6.10
N SER A 54 7.98 28.32 7.41
CA SER A 54 6.85 28.48 8.31
C SER A 54 6.05 29.62 7.71
N LYS A 55 4.82 29.36 7.27
CA LYS A 55 3.94 30.46 6.89
C LYS A 55 4.01 31.45 8.03
N GLN A 56 4.41 32.68 7.70
CA GLN A 56 4.67 33.78 8.61
C GLN A 56 3.33 34.29 9.16
N SER A 57 2.56 33.40 9.80
CA SER A 57 1.21 33.62 10.30
C SER A 57 1.17 33.27 11.78
N ASP A 58 1.10 34.33 12.57
CA ASP A 58 0.71 34.41 13.97
C ASP A 58 1.63 33.75 15.03
N PRO A 59 2.35 34.55 15.86
CA PRO A 59 3.19 34.02 16.94
C PRO A 59 2.43 33.23 18.03
N MET A 60 1.10 33.17 17.98
CA MET A 60 0.30 32.34 18.90
C MET A 60 0.19 30.85 18.46
N GLU A 61 0.53 30.50 17.22
CA GLU A 61 0.59 29.12 16.70
C GLU A 61 1.97 28.46 16.90
N LEU A 62 2.98 29.24 17.32
CA LEU A 62 4.39 28.84 17.32
C LEU A 62 4.77 27.81 18.39
N ASN A 63 3.92 27.56 19.39
CA ASN A 63 4.28 26.74 20.56
C ASN A 63 3.82 25.28 20.52
N LYS A 64 3.31 24.78 19.38
CA LYS A 64 2.88 23.37 19.23
C LYS A 64 3.57 22.54 18.16
N HIS A 65 4.44 23.13 17.34
CA HIS A 65 5.00 22.45 16.17
C HIS A 65 6.53 22.52 16.19
N SER A 66 7.20 21.51 16.73
CA SER A 66 8.67 21.46 16.76
C SER A 66 9.34 21.34 15.38
N PHE A 67 8.60 21.32 14.26
CA PHE A 67 9.19 21.34 12.91
C PHE A 67 8.50 22.24 11.87
N GLY A 68 7.50 23.06 12.23
CA GLY A 68 6.87 24.01 11.28
C GLY A 68 6.18 23.38 10.07
N ILE A 69 5.98 22.06 10.11
CA ILE A 69 5.34 21.26 9.07
C ILE A 69 3.86 21.08 9.48
N PRO A 70 2.86 21.32 8.61
CA PRO A 70 1.49 20.86 8.85
C PRO A 70 1.54 19.37 9.19
N GLU A 71 0.95 18.93 10.32
CA GLU A 71 1.17 17.60 10.93
C GLU A 71 1.09 16.40 9.95
N ASP A 72 0.35 16.53 8.85
CA ASP A 72 0.19 15.51 7.82
C ASP A 72 1.46 15.29 6.97
N HIS A 73 2.33 16.29 6.79
CA HIS A 73 3.51 16.14 5.93
C HIS A 73 4.72 15.51 6.66
N ASP A 74 4.76 15.52 7.99
CA ASP A 74 5.85 14.89 8.75
C ASP A 74 5.85 13.38 8.55
N VAL A 75 4.69 12.73 8.71
CA VAL A 75 4.55 11.29 8.49
C VAL A 75 4.84 10.93 7.04
N ASP A 76 4.44 11.79 6.10
CA ASP A 76 4.72 11.61 4.67
C ASP A 76 6.22 11.56 4.38
N LEU A 77 6.99 12.57 4.84
CA LEU A 77 8.44 12.59 4.65
C LEU A 77 9.09 11.34 5.24
N HIS A 78 8.78 11.00 6.49
CA HIS A 78 9.35 9.81 7.13
C HIS A 78 8.94 8.53 6.41
N THR A 79 7.74 8.47 5.84
CA THR A 79 7.35 7.33 5.02
C THR A 79 8.15 7.24 3.72
N LEU A 80 8.49 8.37 3.09
CA LEU A 80 9.36 8.37 1.91
C LEU A 80 10.79 7.92 2.24
N LEU A 81 11.32 8.34 3.40
CA LEU A 81 12.61 7.85 3.89
C LEU A 81 12.60 6.33 4.08
N ILE A 82 11.54 5.78 4.66
CA ILE A 82 11.35 4.33 4.84
C ILE A 82 11.24 3.63 3.48
N GLU A 83 10.42 4.14 2.56
CA GLU A 83 10.20 3.53 1.25
C GLU A 83 11.47 3.52 0.39
N PHE A 84 12.27 4.57 0.48
CA PHE A 84 13.59 4.60 -0.14
C PHE A 84 14.50 3.51 0.41
N ASP A 85 14.62 3.41 1.75
CA ASP A 85 15.44 2.39 2.40
C ASP A 85 14.97 0.96 2.06
N ILE A 86 13.66 0.73 1.92
CA ILE A 86 13.10 -0.53 1.40
C ILE A 86 13.52 -0.75 -0.06
N ALA A 87 13.35 0.25 -0.92
CA ALA A 87 13.58 0.13 -2.36
C ALA A 87 15.03 -0.20 -2.70
N VAL A 88 15.98 0.30 -1.91
CA VAL A 88 17.42 0.07 -2.11
C VAL A 88 18.02 -0.92 -1.11
N ASN A 89 17.18 -1.52 -0.25
CA ASN A 89 17.57 -2.49 0.78
C ASN A 89 18.71 -1.99 1.69
N GLN A 90 18.55 -0.78 2.25
CA GLN A 90 19.50 -0.17 3.18
C GLN A 90 18.81 0.40 4.42
N THR A 91 19.57 1.09 5.29
CA THR A 91 19.06 1.67 6.54
C THR A 91 19.54 3.12 6.75
N ARG A 92 19.75 3.87 5.66
CA ARG A 92 20.35 5.21 5.66
C ARG A 92 19.59 6.18 6.55
N TYR A 93 18.27 6.04 6.62
CA TYR A 93 17.39 6.95 7.33
C TYR A 93 16.79 6.37 8.60
N LYS A 94 17.26 5.20 9.04
CA LYS A 94 16.75 4.52 10.24
C LYS A 94 16.73 5.42 11.48
N ASP A 95 17.80 6.16 11.74
CA ASP A 95 17.88 7.00 12.94
C ASP A 95 16.89 8.18 12.89
N LYS A 96 16.73 8.82 11.72
CA LYS A 96 15.75 9.89 11.50
C LYS A 96 14.33 9.38 11.74
N VAL A 97 13.99 8.22 11.19
CA VAL A 97 12.67 7.60 11.35
C VAL A 97 12.43 7.14 12.79
N SER A 98 13.43 6.55 13.43
CA SER A 98 13.33 6.11 14.83
C SER A 98 13.12 7.30 15.76
N HIS A 99 13.86 8.38 15.54
CA HIS A 99 13.69 9.63 16.28
C HIS A 99 12.28 10.19 16.11
N TYR A 100 11.74 10.19 14.89
CA TYR A 100 10.38 10.64 14.63
C TYR A 100 9.35 9.86 15.47
N PHE A 101 9.32 8.52 15.33
CA PHE A 101 8.35 7.69 16.05
C PHE A 101 8.53 7.72 17.56
N ALA A 102 9.76 7.89 18.06
CA ALA A 102 10.03 8.04 19.50
C ALA A 102 9.49 9.35 20.09
N ASN A 103 9.39 10.40 19.27
CA ASN A 103 8.92 11.72 19.70
C ASN A 103 7.45 11.97 19.39
N VAL A 104 6.78 11.09 18.63
CA VAL A 104 5.33 11.24 18.51
C VAL A 104 4.69 10.94 19.86
N PRO A 105 3.96 11.89 20.48
CA PRO A 105 3.40 11.67 21.81
C PRO A 105 2.54 10.42 21.79
N SER A 106 2.80 9.47 22.69
CA SER A 106 2.01 8.25 22.76
C SER A 106 0.52 8.52 22.94
N SER A 107 0.13 9.66 23.53
CA SER A 107 -1.26 10.12 23.60
C SER A 107 -1.94 10.31 22.24
N LYS A 108 -1.18 10.48 21.15
CA LYS A 108 -1.72 10.56 19.78
C LYS A 108 -2.28 9.23 19.27
N TYR A 109 -1.76 8.10 19.78
CA TYR A 109 -2.18 6.75 19.34
C TYR A 109 -2.83 5.92 20.46
N LYS A 110 -2.40 6.12 21.73
CA LYS A 110 -2.90 5.43 22.93
C LYS A 110 -4.23 5.98 23.43
N SER A 111 -5.07 6.48 22.54
CA SER A 111 -6.44 6.83 22.91
C SER A 111 -7.19 5.51 23.12
N ASN A 112 -7.09 4.93 24.33
CA ASN A 112 -8.01 3.89 24.82
C ASN A 112 -9.40 4.35 24.40
N GLY A 113 -10.13 3.59 23.56
CA GLY A 113 -11.30 3.98 22.75
C GLY A 113 -12.55 4.56 23.47
N VAL A 114 -12.34 5.29 24.54
CA VAL A 114 -13.24 5.98 25.47
C VAL A 114 -13.46 7.44 25.03
N TYR A 115 -12.64 7.99 24.14
CA TYR A 115 -12.58 9.44 23.88
C TYR A 115 -13.76 10.04 23.11
N ALA A 116 -14.65 9.24 22.50
CA ALA A 116 -15.76 9.81 21.74
C ALA A 116 -17.03 10.11 22.56
N ALA A 117 -17.07 9.72 23.83
CA ALA A 117 -18.28 9.90 24.64
C ALA A 117 -18.45 11.35 25.16
N HIS A 118 -17.36 12.11 25.34
CA HIS A 118 -17.38 13.39 26.08
C HIS A 118 -16.62 14.55 25.41
N LEU A 119 -15.97 14.36 24.27
CA LEU A 119 -15.27 15.45 23.58
C LEU A 119 -16.24 16.30 22.74
N ASP A 120 -16.06 17.62 22.80
CA ASP A 120 -16.68 18.56 21.88
C ASP A 120 -16.26 18.24 20.43
N LEU A 121 -17.08 18.59 19.44
CA LEU A 121 -16.91 18.18 18.04
C LEU A 121 -15.53 18.55 17.47
N GLN A 122 -14.95 19.66 17.94
CA GLN A 122 -13.65 20.14 17.54
C GLN A 122 -12.51 19.23 18.03
N ASP A 123 -12.59 18.74 19.26
CA ASP A 123 -11.60 17.84 19.86
C ASP A 123 -11.70 16.42 19.30
N ALA A 124 -12.92 15.97 18.99
CA ALA A 124 -13.14 14.69 18.31
C ALA A 124 -12.45 14.66 16.93
N TRP A 125 -12.53 15.73 16.15
CA TRP A 125 -11.90 15.79 14.83
C TRP A 125 -10.36 15.78 14.91
N LEU A 126 -9.77 16.54 15.83
CA LEU A 126 -8.32 16.53 16.08
C LEU A 126 -7.83 15.16 16.57
N THR A 127 -8.61 14.48 17.42
CA THR A 127 -8.30 13.12 17.90
C THR A 127 -8.43 12.09 16.79
N LEU A 128 -9.40 12.21 15.87
CA LEU A 128 -9.55 11.29 14.74
C LEU A 128 -8.41 11.43 13.73
N ARG A 129 -7.80 12.62 13.61
CA ARG A 129 -6.57 12.83 12.82
C ARG A 129 -5.36 12.13 13.43
N SER A 130 -5.21 12.13 14.75
CA SER A 130 -4.08 11.44 15.39
C SER A 130 -4.15 9.92 15.24
N LEU A 131 -5.34 9.39 14.95
CA LEU A 131 -5.59 7.99 14.62
C LEU A 131 -5.58 7.70 13.12
N ASP A 132 -5.00 8.55 12.27
CA ASP A 132 -4.98 8.30 10.83
C ASP A 132 -4.25 6.97 10.53
N PRO A 133 -4.91 6.01 9.83
CA PRO A 133 -4.30 4.73 9.46
C PRO A 133 -2.98 4.89 8.68
N PHE A 134 -2.71 6.07 8.11
CA PHE A 134 -1.46 6.38 7.46
C PHE A 134 -0.24 6.30 8.38
N TYR A 135 -0.36 6.73 9.64
CA TYR A 135 0.71 6.60 10.63
C TYR A 135 1.00 5.13 10.97
N GLY A 136 -0.06 4.33 11.14
CA GLY A 136 0.09 2.89 11.35
C GLY A 136 0.73 2.23 10.14
N TYR A 137 0.37 2.65 8.93
CA TYR A 137 0.98 2.16 7.69
C TYR A 137 2.47 2.51 7.62
N ALA A 138 2.84 3.75 7.92
CA ALA A 138 4.24 4.17 7.98
C ALA A 138 5.04 3.36 9.02
N ALA A 139 4.49 3.14 10.21
CA ALA A 139 5.12 2.33 11.25
C ALA A 139 5.28 0.86 10.81
N ALA A 140 4.26 0.29 10.17
CA ALA A 140 4.34 -1.07 9.63
C ALA A 140 5.45 -1.18 8.55
N LEU A 141 5.60 -0.18 7.67
CA LEU A 141 6.70 -0.13 6.72
C LEU A 141 8.06 0.03 7.42
N ALA A 142 8.16 0.85 8.46
CA ALA A 142 9.40 1.01 9.23
C ALA A 142 9.86 -0.32 9.84
N HIS A 143 8.91 -1.12 10.35
CA HIS A 143 9.20 -2.46 10.84
C HIS A 143 9.74 -3.38 9.74
N VAL A 144 9.19 -3.30 8.52
CA VAL A 144 9.69 -4.04 7.35
C VAL A 144 11.11 -3.60 6.98
N ALA A 145 11.38 -2.30 6.95
CA ALA A 145 12.67 -1.75 6.54
C ALA A 145 13.80 -2.05 7.55
N TYR A 146 13.54 -1.87 8.84
CA TYR A 146 14.60 -1.78 9.87
C TYR A 146 14.75 -3.02 10.75
N LYS A 147 14.06 -4.10 10.38
CA LYS A 147 14.09 -5.44 10.97
C LYS A 147 13.37 -5.56 12.34
N PRO A 148 12.84 -6.76 12.65
CA PRO A 148 11.88 -6.99 13.74
C PRO A 148 12.44 -7.06 15.16
N GLU A 149 13.74 -6.85 15.35
CA GLU A 149 14.33 -6.86 16.72
C GLU A 149 13.78 -5.69 17.54
N ASP A 150 13.44 -4.59 16.87
CA ASP A 150 12.72 -3.48 17.47
C ASP A 150 11.21 -3.61 17.20
N ARG A 151 10.48 -4.02 18.24
CA ARG A 151 9.03 -4.16 18.17
C ARG A 151 8.31 -2.82 18.20
N ILE A 152 8.99 -1.72 18.51
CA ILE A 152 8.35 -0.40 18.68
C ILE A 152 7.48 -0.03 17.48
N PHE A 153 7.98 -0.25 16.26
CA PHE A 153 7.24 0.08 15.04
C PHE A 153 6.02 -0.82 14.81
N LEU A 154 6.14 -2.11 15.14
CA LEU A 154 5.01 -3.05 15.03
C LEU A 154 3.95 -2.75 16.09
N ASP A 155 4.38 -2.47 17.32
CA ASP A 155 3.47 -2.13 18.42
C ASP A 155 2.68 -0.86 18.09
N ILE A 156 3.33 0.19 17.56
CA ILE A 156 2.66 1.40 17.08
C ILE A 156 1.68 1.07 15.94
N ALA A 157 2.09 0.28 14.95
CA ALA A 157 1.24 -0.09 13.82
C ALA A 157 -0.01 -0.87 14.24
N THR A 158 0.15 -1.84 15.14
CA THR A 158 -0.94 -2.65 15.70
C THR A 158 -1.88 -1.78 16.54
N GLU A 159 -1.36 -0.91 17.39
CA GLU A 159 -2.18 -0.02 18.23
C GLU A 159 -3.05 0.94 17.39
N ILE A 160 -2.46 1.55 16.36
CA ILE A 160 -3.21 2.40 15.41
C ILE A 160 -4.24 1.58 14.64
N TRP A 161 -3.88 0.37 14.22
CA TRP A 161 -4.82 -0.51 13.54
C TRP A 161 -5.99 -0.88 14.45
N ASP A 162 -5.75 -1.28 15.70
CA ASP A 162 -6.79 -1.66 16.67
C ASP A 162 -7.76 -0.50 16.90
N SER A 163 -7.21 0.70 17.07
CA SER A 163 -8.01 1.93 17.24
C SER A 163 -8.91 2.20 16.02
N ASN A 164 -8.39 2.03 14.81
CA ASN A 164 -9.18 2.18 13.59
C ASN A 164 -10.16 1.04 13.36
N ASN A 165 -9.77 -0.20 13.67
CA ASN A 165 -10.61 -1.38 13.47
C ASN A 165 -11.87 -1.30 14.33
N ASN A 166 -11.80 -0.65 15.49
CA ASN A 166 -13.00 -0.35 16.28
C ASN A 166 -14.03 0.46 15.48
N ARG A 167 -13.59 1.40 14.61
CA ARG A 167 -14.44 2.25 13.75
C ARG A 167 -14.95 1.58 12.49
N VAL A 168 -14.49 0.37 12.20
CA VAL A 168 -14.85 -0.33 10.97
C VAL A 168 -16.21 -1.00 11.14
N LEU A 169 -17.08 -0.83 10.16
CA LEU A 169 -18.37 -1.50 10.15
C LEU A 169 -18.20 -3.02 10.08
N SER A 170 -18.73 -3.72 11.08
CA SER A 170 -18.79 -5.18 11.10
C SER A 170 -20.06 -5.70 10.43
N ARG A 171 -20.05 -6.97 10.01
CA ARG A 171 -21.25 -7.65 9.50
C ARG A 171 -22.37 -7.72 10.53
N SER A 172 -22.05 -8.00 11.80
CA SER A 172 -23.03 -8.08 12.89
C SER A 172 -23.73 -6.76 13.19
N GLY A 173 -23.15 -5.63 12.77
CA GLY A 173 -23.89 -4.37 12.62
C GLY A 173 -24.33 -3.64 13.86
N LEU A 174 -23.95 -4.13 15.02
CA LEU A 174 -24.09 -3.39 16.27
C LEU A 174 -22.79 -2.65 16.57
N PRO A 175 -22.90 -1.48 17.19
CA PRO A 175 -22.04 -0.35 16.89
C PRO A 175 -20.70 -0.45 17.60
N PHE A 176 -19.69 0.03 16.88
CA PHE A 176 -18.61 0.82 17.41
C PHE A 176 -18.92 1.43 18.79
N VAL A 177 -18.00 1.30 19.75
CA VAL A 177 -18.08 1.89 21.11
C VAL A 177 -18.52 3.37 21.08
N VAL A 178 -18.14 4.08 20.01
CA VAL A 178 -18.44 5.50 19.82
C VAL A 178 -19.92 5.78 19.55
N PHE A 179 -20.64 4.97 18.77
CA PHE A 179 -22.07 5.22 18.55
C PHE A 179 -22.93 4.82 19.76
N GLN A 180 -22.48 3.85 20.55
CA GLN A 180 -23.21 3.40 21.73
C GLN A 180 -23.14 4.39 22.90
N ASN A 181 -22.01 5.08 23.07
CA ASN A 181 -21.72 5.89 24.26
C ASN A 181 -21.68 7.40 24.00
N THR A 182 -22.12 7.86 22.83
CA THR A 182 -22.12 9.29 22.51
C THR A 182 -23.41 9.99 22.97
N SER A 183 -23.26 11.20 23.50
CA SER A 183 -24.38 12.13 23.74
C SER A 183 -24.75 12.94 22.50
N ASN A 184 -23.98 12.83 21.40
CA ASN A 184 -24.21 13.59 20.18
C ASN A 184 -25.39 13.02 19.39
N ALA A 185 -26.48 13.78 19.29
CA ALA A 185 -27.71 13.37 18.62
C ALA A 185 -27.50 12.98 17.15
N ARG A 186 -26.57 13.65 16.44
CA ARG A 186 -26.29 13.36 15.04
C ARG A 186 -25.51 12.06 14.86
N VAL A 187 -24.52 11.82 15.71
CA VAL A 187 -23.78 10.54 15.72
C VAL A 187 -24.75 9.39 16.05
N LYS A 188 -25.63 9.58 17.03
CA LYS A 188 -26.68 8.61 17.36
C LYS A 188 -27.61 8.32 16.17
N LEU A 189 -28.09 9.35 15.49
CA LEU A 189 -28.93 9.20 14.29
C LEU A 189 -28.25 8.38 13.19
N ILE A 190 -26.96 8.62 12.93
CA ILE A 190 -26.18 7.84 11.95
C ILE A 190 -26.05 6.38 12.40
N GLY A 191 -25.76 6.15 13.68
CA GLY A 191 -25.70 4.81 14.26
C GLY A 191 -27.02 4.05 14.11
N ASP A 192 -28.14 4.68 14.46
CA ASP A 192 -29.48 4.11 14.33
C ASP A 192 -29.81 3.82 12.85
N THR A 193 -29.45 4.75 11.95
CA THR A 193 -29.63 4.59 10.49
C THR A 193 -28.85 3.38 9.95
N LEU A 194 -27.61 3.17 10.40
CA LEU A 194 -26.78 2.01 10.01
C LEU A 194 -27.38 0.68 10.51
N VAL A 195 -27.98 0.68 11.70
CA VAL A 195 -28.71 -0.47 12.24
C VAL A 195 -29.95 -0.77 11.40
N GLU A 196 -30.72 0.25 11.03
CA GLU A 196 -31.89 0.09 10.15
C GLU A 196 -31.50 -0.34 8.73
N HIS A 197 -30.41 0.20 8.16
CA HIS A 197 -29.92 -0.16 6.82
C HIS A 197 -29.81 -1.67 6.65
N LYS A 198 -29.26 -2.37 7.65
CA LYS A 198 -29.06 -3.83 7.63
C LYS A 198 -30.34 -4.64 7.65
N LYS A 199 -31.47 -4.05 8.08
CA LYS A 199 -32.78 -4.73 8.08
C LYS A 199 -33.43 -4.67 6.70
N CYS A 200 -32.94 -3.84 5.79
CA CYS A 200 -33.49 -3.72 4.45
C CYS A 200 -33.15 -4.95 3.60
N GLN A 201 -34.14 -5.54 2.94
CA GLN A 201 -34.01 -6.79 2.18
C GLN A 201 -32.94 -6.73 1.08
N ASN A 202 -32.73 -5.55 0.49
CA ASN A 202 -31.77 -5.30 -0.60
C ASN A 202 -30.66 -4.34 -0.15
N SER A 203 -30.38 -4.27 1.15
CA SER A 203 -29.34 -3.39 1.68
C SER A 203 -27.97 -3.76 1.12
N VAL A 204 -27.13 -2.76 1.06
CA VAL A 204 -25.73 -2.89 0.70
C VAL A 204 -24.95 -3.47 1.86
N ASP A 205 -24.04 -4.43 1.61
CA ASP A 205 -23.03 -4.77 2.62
C ASP A 205 -21.98 -3.64 2.71
N LEU A 206 -22.06 -2.84 3.76
CA LEU A 206 -21.09 -1.78 4.09
C LEU A 206 -19.96 -2.28 5.02
N SER A 207 -19.89 -3.59 5.28
CA SER A 207 -18.87 -4.17 6.18
C SER A 207 -17.46 -3.96 5.62
N GLY A 208 -16.51 -3.65 6.51
CA GLY A 208 -15.14 -3.27 6.15
C GLY A 208 -14.95 -1.77 5.91
N GLY A 209 -16.03 -0.98 6.01
CA GLY A 209 -15.98 0.46 5.90
C GLY A 209 -15.53 1.14 7.18
N LEU A 210 -14.37 1.80 7.12
CA LEU A 210 -13.88 2.73 8.12
C LEU A 210 -14.66 4.05 8.01
N ILE A 211 -15.37 4.42 9.08
CA ILE A 211 -16.06 5.71 9.17
C ILE A 211 -15.03 6.80 9.47
N HIS A 212 -14.84 7.71 8.51
CA HIS A 212 -13.94 8.86 8.64
C HIS A 212 -14.51 9.88 9.63
N ASP A 213 -15.77 10.28 9.42
CA ASP A 213 -16.46 11.26 10.26
C ASP A 213 -17.77 10.65 10.77
N PRO A 214 -17.89 10.33 12.09
CA PRO A 214 -19.08 9.73 12.66
C PRO A 214 -20.30 10.66 12.66
N THR A 215 -20.12 11.97 12.50
CA THR A 215 -21.22 12.93 12.39
C THR A 215 -21.82 12.99 10.99
N LEU A 216 -21.03 12.66 9.98
CA LEU A 216 -21.47 12.59 8.58
C LEU A 216 -21.80 11.17 8.13
N GLY A 217 -21.27 10.16 8.82
CA GLY A 217 -21.37 8.76 8.40
C GLY A 217 -20.55 8.45 7.14
N ASN A 218 -19.61 9.33 6.79
CA ASN A 218 -18.84 9.21 5.56
C ASN A 218 -17.77 8.12 5.71
N MET A 219 -17.78 7.15 4.79
CA MET A 219 -16.66 6.24 4.54
C MET A 219 -15.89 6.77 3.34
N VAL A 220 -14.85 7.56 3.62
CA VAL A 220 -14.02 8.19 2.59
C VAL A 220 -13.02 7.17 2.04
N THR A 221 -12.87 7.14 0.71
CA THR A 221 -12.09 6.15 -0.01
C THR A 221 -10.62 6.15 0.39
N SER A 222 -10.00 7.33 0.55
CA SER A 222 -8.59 7.48 0.95
C SER A 222 -8.27 6.82 2.29
N GLU A 223 -9.10 7.06 3.30
CA GLU A 223 -8.92 6.58 4.67
C GLU A 223 -9.16 5.09 4.75
N ASN A 224 -10.20 4.62 4.06
CA ASN A 224 -10.43 3.19 3.88
C ASN A 224 -9.24 2.54 3.16
N ALA A 225 -8.61 3.23 2.19
CA ALA A 225 -7.51 2.66 1.41
C ALA A 225 -6.24 2.57 2.24
N ARG A 226 -6.00 3.56 3.10
CA ARG A 226 -4.93 3.53 4.11
C ARG A 226 -5.16 2.41 5.12
N PHE A 227 -6.38 2.24 5.63
CA PHE A 227 -6.71 1.14 6.54
C PHE A 227 -6.57 -0.23 5.88
N PHE A 228 -7.03 -0.36 4.63
CA PHE A 228 -6.82 -1.55 3.80
C PHE A 228 -5.32 -1.88 3.65
N ARG A 229 -4.49 -0.88 3.33
CA ARG A 229 -3.03 -1.06 3.19
C ARG A 229 -2.37 -1.46 4.50
N LEU A 230 -2.70 -0.80 5.61
CA LEU A 230 -2.21 -1.14 6.95
C LEU A 230 -2.58 -2.57 7.32
N SER A 231 -3.85 -2.93 7.17
CA SER A 231 -4.34 -4.30 7.40
C SER A 231 -3.58 -5.32 6.54
N GLY A 232 -3.36 -5.01 5.26
CA GLY A 232 -2.62 -5.89 4.36
C GLY A 232 -1.16 -6.10 4.77
N VAL A 233 -0.45 -5.04 5.14
CA VAL A 233 0.95 -5.12 5.59
C VAL A 233 1.05 -5.84 6.93
N LEU A 234 0.18 -5.55 7.90
CA LEU A 234 0.17 -6.27 9.18
C LEU A 234 -0.12 -7.76 9.00
N ALA A 235 -1.02 -8.14 8.09
CA ALA A 235 -1.24 -9.54 7.74
C ALA A 235 0.02 -10.21 7.17
N GLU A 236 0.80 -9.49 6.37
CA GLU A 236 2.08 -9.97 5.82
C GLU A 236 3.16 -10.11 6.89
N ILE A 237 3.28 -9.14 7.80
CA ILE A 237 4.27 -9.14 8.89
C ILE A 237 3.96 -10.25 9.91
N THR A 238 2.71 -10.37 10.34
CA THR A 238 2.33 -11.20 11.49
C THR A 238 1.83 -12.59 11.11
N GLY A 239 1.32 -12.76 9.87
CA GLY A 239 0.59 -13.96 9.47
C GLY A 239 -0.80 -14.08 10.11
N ASP A 240 -1.27 -13.07 10.84
CA ASP A 240 -2.56 -13.11 11.52
C ASP A 240 -3.74 -12.92 10.54
N THR A 241 -4.67 -13.86 10.58
CA THR A 241 -5.87 -13.86 9.75
C THR A 241 -6.81 -12.70 10.02
N GLN A 242 -6.78 -12.06 11.19
CA GLN A 242 -7.67 -10.93 11.49
C GLN A 242 -7.38 -9.73 10.58
N TYR A 243 -6.10 -9.39 10.39
CA TYR A 243 -5.68 -8.30 9.52
C TYR A 243 -6.00 -8.60 8.07
N LEU A 244 -5.81 -9.87 7.65
CA LEU A 244 -6.19 -10.33 6.32
C LEU A 244 -7.70 -10.20 6.09
N ASN A 245 -8.52 -10.62 7.06
CA ASN A 245 -9.98 -10.54 6.98
C ASN A 245 -10.48 -9.09 6.91
N ALA A 246 -9.84 -8.18 7.65
CA ALA A 246 -10.14 -6.75 7.58
C ALA A 246 -9.81 -6.18 6.20
N ALA A 247 -8.60 -6.46 5.67
CA ALA A 247 -8.22 -6.04 4.33
C ALA A 247 -9.19 -6.58 3.26
N GLN A 248 -9.61 -7.85 3.36
CA GLN A 248 -10.57 -8.43 2.43
C GLN A 248 -11.96 -7.77 2.51
N GLN A 249 -12.40 -7.36 3.70
CA GLN A 249 -13.68 -6.67 3.85
C GLN A 249 -13.62 -5.26 3.26
N SER A 250 -12.57 -4.49 3.53
CA SER A 250 -12.39 -3.17 2.90
C SER A 250 -12.30 -3.27 1.37
N ALA A 251 -11.61 -4.29 0.85
CA ALA A 251 -11.57 -4.56 -0.59
C ALA A 251 -12.96 -4.85 -1.19
N LYS A 252 -13.81 -5.60 -0.49
CA LYS A 252 -15.19 -5.85 -0.94
C LYS A 252 -16.04 -4.58 -0.94
N LEU A 253 -15.88 -3.71 0.06
CA LEU A 253 -16.54 -2.41 0.07
C LEU A 253 -16.12 -1.58 -1.15
N PHE A 254 -14.82 -1.50 -1.42
CA PHE A 254 -14.30 -0.78 -2.58
C PHE A 254 -14.95 -1.23 -3.87
N LEU A 255 -14.89 -2.53 -4.14
CA LEU A 255 -15.40 -3.12 -5.37
C LEU A 255 -16.92 -3.00 -5.51
N SER A 256 -17.66 -3.06 -4.40
CA SER A 256 -19.13 -3.08 -4.45
C SER A 256 -19.76 -1.69 -4.42
N ARG A 257 -19.08 -0.67 -3.88
CA ARG A 257 -19.70 0.65 -3.64
C ARG A 257 -18.91 1.86 -4.05
N LEU A 258 -17.59 1.77 -3.97
CA LEU A 258 -16.74 2.91 -4.29
C LEU A 258 -16.26 2.85 -5.74
N TYR A 259 -16.21 1.67 -6.34
CA TYR A 259 -15.78 1.46 -7.72
C TYR A 259 -16.87 1.85 -8.72
N THR A 260 -16.50 2.63 -9.73
CA THR A 260 -17.40 3.14 -10.76
C THR A 260 -17.31 2.32 -12.05
N ASN A 261 -18.30 2.50 -12.93
CA ASN A 261 -18.28 1.88 -14.27
C ASN A 261 -17.11 2.38 -15.14
N ASP A 262 -16.59 3.58 -14.85
CA ASP A 262 -15.42 4.15 -15.52
C ASP A 262 -14.09 3.58 -14.97
N SER A 263 -14.18 2.53 -14.15
CA SER A 263 -13.04 1.92 -13.45
C SER A 263 -12.32 2.86 -12.48
N LEU A 264 -12.97 3.93 -12.05
CA LEU A 264 -12.45 4.86 -11.04
C LEU A 264 -13.12 4.60 -9.70
N PHE A 265 -12.79 5.43 -8.71
CA PHE A 265 -13.43 5.36 -7.41
C PHE A 265 -14.09 6.69 -7.04
N TRP A 266 -15.29 6.60 -6.47
CA TRP A 266 -15.96 7.69 -5.79
C TRP A 266 -15.15 8.17 -4.57
N TRP A 267 -15.38 9.40 -4.13
CA TRP A 267 -14.67 9.96 -2.97
C TRP A 267 -15.12 9.34 -1.66
N ALA A 268 -16.42 9.11 -1.50
CA ALA A 268 -16.98 8.51 -0.30
C ALA A 268 -18.32 7.83 -0.57
N VAL A 269 -18.72 6.97 0.36
CA VAL A 269 -20.07 6.41 0.49
C VAL A 269 -20.58 6.65 1.90
N LYS A 270 -21.89 6.87 2.06
CA LYS A 270 -22.57 7.00 3.36
C LYS A 270 -23.99 6.43 3.29
N VAL A 271 -24.59 6.15 4.45
CA VAL A 271 -26.01 5.82 4.53
C VAL A 271 -26.87 7.08 4.36
N ASP A 272 -28.03 6.95 3.71
CA ASP A 272 -29.01 8.03 3.68
C ASP A 272 -29.82 8.04 4.98
N THR A 273 -29.71 9.11 5.76
CA THR A 273 -30.48 9.27 7.01
C THR A 273 -31.98 9.46 6.79
N ASN A 274 -32.40 9.86 5.59
CA ASN A 274 -33.81 10.00 5.24
C ASN A 274 -34.41 8.70 4.70
N ASN A 275 -33.56 7.83 4.13
CA ASN A 275 -33.93 6.53 3.62
C ASN A 275 -32.87 5.49 4.00
N PRO A 276 -32.98 4.85 5.18
CA PRO A 276 -31.97 3.93 5.67
C PRO A 276 -31.69 2.77 4.72
N CYS A 277 -32.56 2.44 3.77
CA CYS A 277 -32.34 1.36 2.81
C CYS A 277 -31.43 1.76 1.63
N GLU A 278 -31.05 3.04 1.53
CA GLU A 278 -30.22 3.57 0.46
C GLU A 278 -28.85 4.05 0.96
N THR A 279 -27.92 4.16 0.03
CA THR A 279 -26.59 4.72 0.27
C THR A 279 -26.37 5.86 -0.70
N LEU A 280 -25.80 6.95 -0.20
CA LEU A 280 -25.38 8.08 -1.01
C LEU A 280 -23.89 7.95 -1.34
N VAL A 281 -23.53 8.15 -2.60
CA VAL A 281 -22.13 8.28 -3.03
C VAL A 281 -21.83 9.74 -3.26
N GLU A 282 -20.62 10.16 -2.90
CA GLU A 282 -20.12 11.48 -3.25
C GLU A 282 -19.33 11.39 -4.54
N GLU A 283 -19.89 11.97 -5.61
CA GLU A 283 -19.44 11.74 -7.00
C GLU A 283 -18.08 12.36 -7.37
N ARG A 284 -17.39 12.98 -6.42
CA ARG A 284 -16.03 13.49 -6.65
C ARG A 284 -15.10 12.30 -6.95
N LYS A 285 -14.43 12.34 -8.09
CA LYS A 285 -13.40 11.36 -8.48
C LYS A 285 -12.04 12.00 -8.25
N GLU A 286 -11.17 11.31 -7.51
CA GLU A 286 -9.85 11.84 -7.15
C GLU A 286 -8.76 10.83 -7.57
N PRO A 287 -7.61 11.30 -8.12
CA PRO A 287 -6.56 10.43 -8.67
C PRO A 287 -5.99 9.39 -7.69
N TRP A 288 -5.90 9.75 -6.40
CA TRP A 288 -5.30 8.89 -5.36
C TRP A 288 -6.12 7.67 -5.01
N ASN A 289 -7.35 7.56 -5.49
CA ASN A 289 -8.18 6.40 -5.24
C ASN A 289 -7.90 5.25 -6.21
N ALA A 290 -7.13 5.44 -7.29
CA ALA A 290 -6.88 4.38 -8.27
C ALA A 290 -6.00 3.26 -7.70
N GLY A 291 -6.49 2.02 -7.73
CA GLY A 291 -5.78 0.86 -7.16
C GLY A 291 -6.05 -0.50 -7.82
N LEU A 292 -6.94 -0.58 -8.82
CA LEU A 292 -7.25 -1.81 -9.57
C LEU A 292 -6.75 -1.70 -11.00
N THR A 293 -6.55 -2.81 -11.71
CA THR A 293 -6.07 -2.81 -13.11
C THR A 293 -6.86 -1.88 -14.04
N GLY A 294 -8.19 -1.95 -13.97
CA GLY A 294 -9.07 -1.04 -14.70
C GLY A 294 -8.82 0.41 -14.29
N SER A 295 -8.65 0.67 -12.99
CA SER A 295 -8.29 1.99 -12.47
C SER A 295 -6.92 2.46 -12.90
N ILE A 296 -5.93 1.57 -13.02
CA ILE A 296 -4.59 1.96 -13.45
C ILE A 296 -4.67 2.54 -14.85
N VAL A 297 -5.28 1.80 -15.80
CA VAL A 297 -5.43 2.27 -17.19
C VAL A 297 -6.37 3.47 -17.28
N ALA A 298 -7.49 3.47 -16.55
CA ALA A 298 -8.41 4.61 -16.56
C ALA A 298 -7.77 5.87 -15.98
N SER A 299 -7.01 5.73 -14.88
CA SER A 299 -6.33 6.84 -14.22
C SER A 299 -5.23 7.43 -15.09
N SER A 300 -4.36 6.60 -15.68
CA SER A 300 -3.24 7.04 -16.53
C SER A 300 -3.67 7.67 -17.86
N ASN A 301 -4.94 7.58 -18.22
CA ASN A 301 -5.52 8.21 -19.41
C ASN A 301 -6.62 9.22 -19.07
N HIS A 302 -6.83 9.56 -17.79
CA HIS A 302 -7.89 10.48 -17.41
C HIS A 302 -7.51 11.91 -17.85
N PRO A 303 -8.32 12.57 -18.70
CA PRO A 303 -7.94 13.84 -19.34
C PRO A 303 -7.84 15.00 -18.35
N GLU A 304 -8.54 14.95 -17.21
CA GLU A 304 -8.42 15.99 -16.17
C GLU A 304 -7.15 15.85 -15.33
N TRP A 305 -6.50 14.68 -15.37
CA TRP A 305 -5.34 14.36 -14.53
C TRP A 305 -4.02 14.42 -15.31
N HIS A 306 -4.09 14.55 -16.63
CA HIS A 306 -2.95 14.47 -17.53
C HIS A 306 -2.85 15.71 -18.40
N ASP A 307 -1.63 15.99 -18.84
CA ASP A 307 -1.35 17.09 -19.72
C ASP A 307 -2.23 17.02 -20.99
N PRO A 308 -2.80 18.15 -21.44
CA PRO A 308 -3.66 18.16 -22.61
C PRO A 308 -2.90 17.90 -23.92
N SER A 309 -1.57 17.86 -23.91
CA SER A 309 -0.77 17.51 -25.09
C SER A 309 -0.69 16.00 -25.32
N GLY A 310 -1.22 15.18 -24.40
CA GLY A 310 -1.28 13.73 -24.53
C GLY A 310 0.08 13.05 -24.33
N GLN A 311 1.04 13.74 -23.70
CA GLN A 311 2.37 13.19 -23.40
C GLN A 311 2.36 12.22 -22.22
N GLY A 312 1.21 12.07 -21.56
CA GLY A 312 1.02 11.15 -20.44
C GLY A 312 1.63 11.69 -19.15
N ILE A 313 1.95 12.98 -19.07
CA ILE A 313 2.49 13.62 -17.86
C ILE A 313 1.32 13.97 -16.95
N MET A 314 1.39 13.56 -15.68
CA MET A 314 0.37 13.97 -14.72
C MET A 314 0.44 15.46 -14.43
N MET A 315 -0.72 16.09 -14.36
CA MET A 315 -0.86 17.46 -13.90
C MET A 315 -1.21 17.45 -12.42
N LEU A 316 -0.28 17.94 -11.60
CA LEU A 316 -0.59 18.36 -10.24
C LEU A 316 -1.32 19.71 -10.34
N ASN A 317 -2.65 19.66 -10.43
CA ASN A 317 -3.44 20.86 -10.22
C ASN A 317 -3.28 21.33 -8.76
N ASN A 318 -3.85 22.50 -8.44
CA ASN A 318 -3.82 23.11 -7.11
C ASN A 318 -4.34 22.21 -5.94
N LYS A 319 -4.77 20.97 -6.20
CA LYS A 319 -4.97 19.90 -5.21
C LYS A 319 -3.75 18.95 -5.18
N GLN A 320 -2.65 19.49 -4.66
CA GLN A 320 -1.25 19.10 -4.85
C GLN A 320 -0.78 17.71 -4.39
N ASP A 321 -1.58 16.93 -3.66
CA ASP A 321 -1.13 15.62 -3.13
C ASP A 321 -1.58 14.41 -3.98
N SER A 322 -2.40 14.66 -5.00
CA SER A 322 -3.16 13.63 -5.70
C SER A 322 -2.36 12.77 -6.68
N ALA A 323 -1.56 13.38 -7.54
CA ALA A 323 -0.79 12.66 -8.56
C ALA A 323 0.34 11.84 -7.93
N ALA A 324 1.01 12.40 -6.91
CA ALA A 324 2.13 11.72 -6.26
C ALA A 324 1.69 10.47 -5.48
N ALA A 325 0.46 10.46 -4.94
CA ALA A 325 -0.14 9.28 -4.34
C ALA A 325 -0.41 8.16 -5.37
N LEU A 326 -0.86 8.52 -6.59
CA LEU A 326 -1.03 7.55 -7.68
C LEU A 326 0.32 6.92 -8.08
N VAL A 327 1.35 7.74 -8.29
CA VAL A 327 2.73 7.26 -8.58
C VAL A 327 3.20 6.27 -7.54
N ARG A 328 3.01 6.59 -6.26
CA ARG A 328 3.38 5.71 -5.14
C ARG A 328 2.60 4.39 -5.13
N GLY A 329 1.29 4.44 -5.42
CA GLY A 329 0.47 3.24 -5.59
C GLY A 329 0.97 2.35 -6.72
N LEU A 330 1.28 2.94 -7.87
CA LEU A 330 1.84 2.24 -9.03
C LEU A 330 3.23 1.66 -8.77
N ALA A 331 4.09 2.36 -8.03
CA ALA A 331 5.38 1.84 -7.59
C ALA A 331 5.21 0.60 -6.69
N THR A 332 4.23 0.62 -5.80
CA THR A 332 3.88 -0.54 -4.94
C THR A 332 3.39 -1.72 -5.78
N VAL A 333 2.60 -1.45 -6.84
CA VAL A 333 2.22 -2.46 -7.82
C VAL A 333 3.50 -3.01 -8.48
N LEU A 334 4.36 -2.17 -9.03
CA LEU A 334 5.59 -2.61 -9.71
C LEU A 334 6.51 -3.45 -8.81
N ALA A 335 6.68 -3.08 -7.55
CA ALA A 335 7.46 -3.84 -6.56
C ALA A 335 6.90 -5.26 -6.32
N ARG A 336 5.68 -5.55 -6.78
CA ARG A 336 4.99 -6.84 -6.65
C ARG A 336 4.73 -7.48 -8.03
N LYS A 337 5.50 -7.13 -9.07
CA LYS A 337 5.30 -7.54 -10.48
C LYS A 337 5.21 -9.04 -10.73
N GLU A 338 5.83 -9.86 -9.89
CA GLU A 338 5.71 -11.32 -9.95
C GLU A 338 4.27 -11.82 -9.75
N SER A 339 3.39 -10.99 -9.18
CA SER A 339 2.00 -11.35 -8.86
C SER A 339 0.98 -10.97 -9.95
N PHE A 340 1.37 -10.33 -11.06
CA PHE A 340 0.43 -9.91 -12.11
C PHE A 340 0.99 -10.04 -13.54
N ASN A 341 0.12 -9.79 -14.53
CA ASN A 341 0.43 -9.94 -15.96
C ASN A 341 1.61 -9.04 -16.37
N SER A 342 2.53 -9.60 -17.15
CA SER A 342 3.70 -8.88 -17.69
C SER A 342 3.30 -7.64 -18.48
N SER A 343 2.19 -7.66 -19.23
CA SER A 343 1.70 -6.50 -19.98
C SER A 343 1.32 -5.33 -19.08
N LEU A 344 0.71 -5.58 -17.92
CA LEU A 344 0.41 -4.51 -16.95
C LEU A 344 1.69 -3.98 -16.32
N SER A 345 2.65 -4.86 -16.01
CA SER A 345 3.97 -4.44 -15.49
C SER A 345 4.67 -3.51 -16.47
N THR A 346 4.76 -3.90 -17.75
CA THR A 346 5.37 -3.09 -18.81
C THR A 346 4.65 -1.75 -18.99
N TYR A 347 3.31 -1.74 -18.92
CA TYR A 347 2.53 -0.49 -18.98
C TYR A 347 2.83 0.45 -17.80
N VAL A 348 2.87 -0.10 -16.57
CA VAL A 348 3.17 0.67 -15.36
C VAL A 348 4.61 1.17 -15.35
N GLU A 349 5.58 0.34 -15.75
CA GLU A 349 6.99 0.74 -15.92
C GLU A 349 7.10 1.93 -16.89
N ALA A 350 6.43 1.84 -18.05
CA ALA A 350 6.43 2.90 -19.04
C ALA A 350 5.80 4.20 -18.54
N TYR A 351 4.68 4.10 -17.82
CA TYR A 351 4.00 5.26 -17.25
C TYR A 351 4.83 5.96 -16.17
N LEU A 352 5.45 5.19 -15.28
CA LEU A 352 6.34 5.74 -14.25
C LEU A 352 7.60 6.36 -14.87
N ALA A 353 8.13 5.77 -15.95
CA ALA A 353 9.25 6.34 -16.71
C ALA A 353 8.93 7.71 -17.32
N VAL A 354 7.69 7.90 -17.81
CA VAL A 354 7.20 9.20 -18.29
C VAL A 354 7.24 10.24 -17.16
N GLN A 355 6.67 9.92 -15.99
CA GLN A 355 6.64 10.85 -14.85
C GLN A 355 8.04 11.20 -14.37
N TYR A 356 8.89 10.18 -14.23
CA TYR A 356 10.28 10.34 -13.80
C TYR A 356 11.07 11.23 -14.76
N SER A 357 10.96 10.98 -16.06
CA SER A 357 11.67 11.78 -17.07
C SER A 357 11.15 13.21 -17.15
N ALA A 358 9.84 13.42 -17.04
CA ALA A 358 9.24 14.75 -17.02
C ALA A 358 9.70 15.56 -15.81
N LEU A 359 9.76 14.94 -14.62
CA LEU A 359 10.25 15.58 -13.41
C LEU A 359 11.70 16.09 -13.58
N LEU A 360 12.59 15.22 -14.08
CA LEU A 360 14.00 15.59 -14.29
C LEU A 360 14.18 16.63 -15.40
N ASP A 361 13.48 16.49 -16.53
CA ASP A 361 13.66 17.37 -17.69
C ASP A 361 13.00 18.74 -17.51
N LEU A 362 11.81 18.78 -16.91
CA LEU A 362 10.89 19.93 -17.01
C LEU A 362 10.62 20.60 -15.66
N ALA A 363 10.81 19.88 -14.55
CA ALA A 363 10.42 20.33 -13.23
C ALA A 363 11.58 20.30 -12.21
N THR A 364 12.82 20.31 -12.69
CA THR A 364 14.02 20.43 -11.84
C THR A 364 14.68 21.79 -12.06
N VAL A 365 14.97 22.52 -10.97
CA VAL A 365 15.79 23.73 -11.04
C VAL A 365 17.25 23.31 -11.22
N THR A 366 17.79 23.59 -12.42
CA THR A 366 19.13 23.16 -12.85
C THR A 366 20.21 23.43 -11.79
N GLY A 367 20.90 22.37 -11.37
CA GLY A 367 22.05 22.43 -10.45
C GLY A 367 21.70 22.62 -8.97
N THR A 368 20.43 22.46 -8.56
CA THR A 368 20.01 22.77 -7.18
C THR A 368 19.27 21.64 -6.45
N ASN A 369 18.94 20.53 -7.13
CA ASN A 369 18.10 19.43 -6.62
C ASN A 369 16.77 19.89 -6.00
N MET A 370 16.29 21.06 -6.43
CA MET A 370 14.96 21.56 -6.12
C MET A 370 14.03 21.17 -7.25
N TYR A 371 12.90 20.59 -6.87
CA TYR A 371 11.90 20.12 -7.82
C TYR A 371 10.61 20.90 -7.64
N GLY A 372 9.91 21.16 -8.74
CA GLY A 372 8.59 21.79 -8.75
C GLY A 372 7.47 20.75 -8.75
N ASN A 373 6.29 21.15 -8.26
CA ASN A 373 5.08 20.33 -8.33
C ASN A 373 4.51 20.21 -9.76
N SER A 374 4.76 21.17 -10.65
CA SER A 374 4.28 21.09 -12.04
C SER A 374 5.26 20.31 -12.91
N TRP A 375 4.98 19.03 -13.17
CA TRP A 375 5.86 18.16 -13.98
C TRP A 375 5.82 18.45 -15.49
N ILE A 376 4.92 19.33 -15.91
CA ILE A 376 4.92 19.90 -17.28
C ILE A 376 5.85 21.11 -17.42
N GLY A 377 6.42 21.59 -16.31
CA GLY A 377 7.35 22.71 -16.25
C GLY A 377 6.73 24.09 -16.51
N PRO A 378 7.55 25.16 -16.44
CA PRO A 378 8.89 25.17 -15.83
C PRO A 378 8.84 24.95 -14.31
N PRO A 379 9.96 24.62 -13.64
CA PRO A 379 9.98 24.46 -12.19
C PRO A 379 9.74 25.78 -11.46
N ASN A 380 9.24 25.70 -10.24
CA ASN A 380 9.27 26.82 -9.32
C ASN A 380 10.72 27.08 -8.87
N MET A 381 11.17 28.33 -8.97
CA MET A 381 12.52 28.73 -8.54
C MET A 381 12.64 28.86 -7.01
N THR A 382 11.52 28.82 -6.30
CA THR A 382 11.47 28.84 -4.83
C THR A 382 11.25 27.44 -4.29
N TYR A 383 12.02 27.07 -3.27
CA TYR A 383 11.85 25.80 -2.58
C TYR A 383 10.43 25.66 -1.97
N SER A 384 9.84 24.49 -2.16
CA SER A 384 8.57 24.08 -1.56
C SER A 384 8.74 22.65 -1.08
N ALA A 385 8.57 22.43 0.22
CA ALA A 385 8.66 21.08 0.79
C ALA A 385 7.62 20.13 0.19
N THR A 386 6.40 20.62 -0.05
CA THR A 386 5.34 19.86 -0.72
C THR A 386 5.75 19.43 -2.12
N ASP A 387 6.35 20.34 -2.90
CA ASP A 387 6.85 20.04 -4.24
C ASP A 387 7.97 18.99 -4.18
N GLN A 388 8.87 19.14 -3.20
CA GLN A 388 9.97 18.22 -2.97
C GLN A 388 9.50 16.81 -2.56
N PHE A 389 8.48 16.70 -1.70
CA PHE A 389 7.91 15.40 -1.31
C PHE A 389 7.22 14.71 -2.51
N SER A 390 6.49 15.48 -3.32
CA SER A 390 5.87 14.98 -4.54
C SER A 390 6.90 14.50 -5.56
N ALA A 391 8.01 15.23 -5.71
CA ALA A 391 9.14 14.82 -6.54
C ALA A 391 9.82 13.56 -6.02
N ALA A 392 10.13 13.50 -4.71
CA ALA A 392 10.77 12.34 -4.09
C ALA A 392 9.95 11.05 -4.29
N ARG A 393 8.61 11.11 -4.25
CA ARG A 393 7.74 9.96 -4.58
C ARG A 393 7.99 9.42 -5.99
N VAL A 394 8.13 10.30 -6.97
CA VAL A 394 8.44 9.91 -8.36
C VAL A 394 9.83 9.34 -8.48
N LEU A 395 10.81 9.98 -7.83
CA LEU A 395 12.21 9.54 -7.90
C LEU A 395 12.39 8.15 -7.27
N ILE A 396 11.80 7.90 -6.09
CA ILE A 396 11.78 6.58 -5.44
C ILE A 396 11.07 5.55 -6.33
N ALA A 397 9.93 5.90 -6.91
CA ALA A 397 9.20 5.01 -7.83
C ALA A 397 10.05 4.62 -9.05
N GLY A 398 10.94 5.51 -9.49
CA GLY A 398 11.85 5.29 -10.61
C GLY A 398 12.98 4.30 -10.35
N ILE A 399 13.39 4.09 -9.09
CA ILE A 399 14.55 3.26 -8.74
C ILE A 399 14.44 1.85 -9.36
N ASN A 400 13.28 1.22 -9.24
CA ASN A 400 13.04 -0.17 -9.64
C ASN A 400 12.52 -0.35 -11.08
N ILE A 401 12.54 0.69 -11.90
CA ILE A 401 12.21 0.60 -13.32
C ILE A 401 13.40 -0.04 -14.05
N ASN A 402 13.14 -1.08 -14.84
CA ASN A 402 14.18 -1.74 -15.62
C ASN A 402 14.84 -0.74 -16.59
N SER A 403 16.17 -0.57 -16.51
CA SER A 403 16.89 0.31 -17.45
C SER A 403 17.17 -0.41 -18.77
N GLN A 404 17.09 0.33 -19.88
CA GLN A 404 17.56 -0.20 -21.17
C GLN A 404 19.08 -0.49 -21.14
N LEU A 405 19.85 0.26 -20.35
CA LEU A 405 21.29 0.08 -20.21
C LEU A 405 21.64 -1.23 -19.48
N GLU A 406 20.81 -1.65 -18.52
CA GLU A 406 21.01 -2.91 -17.79
C GLU A 406 20.75 -4.15 -18.65
N SER A 407 19.90 -4.01 -19.68
CA SER A 407 19.62 -5.07 -20.65
C SER A 407 20.72 -5.24 -21.69
N GLN A 408 21.63 -4.26 -21.81
CA GLN A 408 22.82 -4.32 -22.66
C GLN A 408 24.03 -4.76 -21.83
N SER A 409 23.97 -5.98 -21.29
CA SER A 409 25.19 -6.64 -20.83
C SER A 409 26.18 -6.68 -22.01
N PRO A 410 27.46 -6.31 -21.84
CA PRO A 410 28.43 -6.40 -22.92
C PRO A 410 28.42 -7.83 -23.49
N PRO A 411 28.38 -8.02 -24.81
CA PRO A 411 28.50 -9.36 -25.38
C PRO A 411 29.79 -9.96 -24.83
N GLU A 412 29.64 -11.06 -24.10
CA GLU A 412 30.75 -11.86 -23.60
C GLU A 412 31.72 -12.06 -24.76
N PRO A 413 33.02 -11.70 -24.62
CA PRO A 413 33.96 -11.79 -25.72
C PRO A 413 34.03 -13.25 -26.17
N SER A 414 33.36 -13.54 -27.28
CA SER A 414 33.36 -14.86 -27.89
C SER A 414 34.77 -15.15 -28.34
N ALA A 415 35.46 -15.96 -27.53
CA ALA A 415 36.70 -16.60 -27.90
C ALA A 415 36.43 -17.44 -29.16
N ALA A 416 36.95 -16.97 -30.28
CA ALA A 416 36.99 -17.72 -31.52
C ALA A 416 37.81 -18.99 -31.31
N GLY A 417 37.22 -20.16 -31.58
CA GLY A 417 38.00 -21.38 -31.77
C GLY A 417 37.21 -22.69 -31.72
N THR A 418 36.85 -23.16 -32.92
CA THR A 418 36.86 -24.56 -33.39
C THR A 418 35.55 -25.33 -33.60
N SER A 419 35.31 -25.61 -34.89
CA SER A 419 34.73 -26.79 -35.53
C SER A 419 33.32 -27.28 -35.12
N ALA A 420 32.33 -26.82 -35.90
CA ALA A 420 30.97 -27.34 -35.93
C ALA A 420 30.88 -28.59 -36.82
N THR A 421 30.93 -29.79 -36.23
CA THR A 421 30.44 -31.02 -36.90
C THR A 421 29.83 -32.05 -35.92
N GLY A 422 29.96 -31.88 -34.59
CA GLY A 422 29.45 -32.87 -33.62
C GLY A 422 28.00 -32.70 -33.13
N GLY A 423 27.39 -31.51 -33.28
CA GLY A 423 26.12 -31.18 -32.60
C GLY A 423 24.85 -31.76 -33.23
N ILE A 424 24.87 -32.08 -34.54
CA ILE A 424 23.67 -32.49 -35.28
C ILE A 424 23.36 -33.98 -35.03
N VAL A 425 24.37 -34.81 -34.75
CA VAL A 425 24.18 -36.25 -34.48
C VAL A 425 23.71 -36.49 -33.02
N GLY A 426 24.09 -35.63 -32.08
CA GLY A 426 23.65 -35.72 -30.67
C GLY A 426 22.18 -35.35 -30.46
N GLY A 427 21.64 -34.40 -31.23
CA GLY A 427 20.26 -33.92 -31.09
C GLY A 427 19.19 -34.95 -31.51
N VAL A 428 19.46 -35.75 -32.55
CA VAL A 428 18.49 -36.70 -33.09
C VAL A 428 18.33 -37.92 -32.16
N VAL A 429 19.42 -38.41 -31.56
CA VAL A 429 19.39 -39.55 -30.64
C VAL A 429 18.76 -39.17 -29.29
N GLY A 430 19.02 -37.96 -28.81
CA GLY A 430 18.39 -37.42 -27.59
C GLY A 430 16.89 -37.18 -27.76
N GLY A 431 16.46 -36.64 -28.91
CA GLY A 431 15.05 -36.38 -29.21
C GLY A 431 14.20 -37.65 -29.32
N LEU A 432 14.71 -38.70 -29.98
CA LEU A 432 14.00 -39.97 -30.10
C LEU A 432 13.81 -40.68 -28.75
N SER A 433 14.78 -40.54 -27.85
CA SER A 433 14.70 -41.12 -26.49
C SER A 433 13.63 -40.44 -25.64
N LEU A 434 13.50 -39.12 -25.74
CA LEU A 434 12.48 -38.35 -25.00
C LEU A 434 11.07 -38.68 -25.52
N ILE A 435 10.89 -38.79 -26.83
CA ILE A 435 9.59 -39.13 -27.44
C ILE A 435 9.16 -40.55 -27.02
N ALA A 436 10.08 -41.51 -27.01
CA ALA A 436 9.80 -42.87 -26.55
C ALA A 436 9.33 -42.91 -25.09
N LEU A 437 9.96 -42.12 -24.19
CA LEU A 437 9.57 -42.03 -22.78
C LEU A 437 8.19 -41.39 -22.60
N VAL A 438 7.86 -40.35 -23.38
CA VAL A 438 6.54 -39.70 -23.33
C VAL A 438 5.46 -40.65 -23.82
N VAL A 439 5.69 -41.39 -24.91
CA VAL A 439 4.71 -42.36 -25.44
C VAL A 439 4.50 -43.50 -24.45
N LEU A 440 5.57 -44.07 -23.87
CA LEU A 440 5.47 -45.13 -22.87
C LEU A 440 4.77 -44.66 -21.58
N GLY A 441 5.08 -43.45 -21.11
CA GLY A 441 4.41 -42.84 -19.95
C GLY A 441 2.92 -42.59 -20.20
N SER A 442 2.58 -42.12 -21.40
CA SER A 442 1.18 -41.89 -21.81
C SER A 442 0.39 -43.19 -21.87
N LEU A 443 0.96 -44.26 -22.45
CA LEU A 443 0.34 -45.57 -22.53
C LEU A 443 0.16 -46.21 -21.14
N PHE A 444 1.10 -45.99 -20.21
CA PHE A 444 0.99 -46.46 -18.83
C PHE A 444 -0.17 -45.77 -18.08
N ILE A 445 -0.33 -44.45 -18.24
CA ILE A 445 -1.43 -43.69 -17.62
C ILE A 445 -2.79 -44.10 -18.20
N ILE A 446 -2.87 -44.31 -19.51
CA ILE A 446 -4.11 -44.75 -20.18
C ILE A 446 -4.50 -46.16 -19.70
N ARG A 447 -3.54 -47.10 -19.60
CA ARG A 447 -3.79 -48.44 -19.04
C ARG A 447 -4.24 -48.39 -17.59
N ARG A 448 -3.65 -47.50 -16.78
CA ARG A 448 -4.02 -47.34 -15.36
C ARG A 448 -5.41 -46.74 -15.19
N ARG A 449 -5.83 -45.81 -16.06
CA ARG A 449 -7.17 -45.22 -16.02
C ARG A 449 -8.26 -46.17 -16.47
N HIS A 450 -7.96 -47.10 -17.38
CA HIS A 450 -8.95 -48.06 -17.86
C HIS A 450 -9.37 -49.13 -16.85
N HIS A 451 -8.68 -49.23 -15.71
CA HIS A 451 -9.01 -50.20 -14.65
C HIS A 451 -9.96 -49.65 -13.57
N ASN A 452 -10.31 -48.34 -13.59
CA ASN A 452 -11.14 -47.72 -12.57
C ASN A 452 -12.35 -46.97 -13.16
N SER A 453 -13.23 -47.70 -13.85
CA SER A 453 -14.54 -47.17 -14.22
C SER A 453 -15.65 -48.08 -13.72
N THR A 454 -16.16 -47.77 -12.52
CA THR A 454 -17.51 -48.15 -12.10
C THR A 454 -18.15 -46.96 -11.40
N ASP A 455 -19.05 -46.34 -12.16
CA ASP A 455 -20.33 -45.73 -11.78
C ASP A 455 -20.47 -44.40 -11.02
N THR A 456 -21.58 -43.74 -11.42
CA THR A 456 -22.32 -42.62 -10.83
C THR A 456 -22.04 -41.21 -11.36
N ARG A 457 -22.88 -40.79 -12.32
CA ARG A 457 -23.12 -39.38 -12.70
C ARG A 457 -24.02 -38.71 -11.65
N VAL A 458 -23.51 -37.65 -11.03
CA VAL A 458 -24.31 -36.62 -10.33
C VAL A 458 -24.03 -35.28 -11.02
N ILE A 459 -25.09 -34.51 -11.22
CA ILE A 459 -25.14 -33.18 -11.85
C ILE A 459 -24.41 -32.18 -10.94
N PRO A 460 -23.48 -31.32 -11.43
CA PRO A 460 -22.80 -30.38 -10.55
C PRO A 460 -23.68 -29.15 -10.29
N GLU A 461 -24.11 -29.02 -9.04
CA GLU A 461 -24.34 -27.72 -8.41
C GLU A 461 -23.02 -26.92 -8.39
N ASN A 462 -23.15 -25.61 -8.54
CA ASN A 462 -22.07 -24.65 -8.66
C ASN A 462 -21.66 -24.15 -7.26
N PRO A 463 -20.43 -24.41 -6.75
CA PRO A 463 -19.98 -23.85 -5.48
C PRO A 463 -18.81 -22.89 -5.71
N LEU A 464 -19.10 -21.59 -5.65
CA LEU A 464 -18.11 -20.57 -5.27
C LEU A 464 -17.83 -20.71 -3.77
N ILE A 465 -17.04 -21.71 -3.39
CA ILE A 465 -16.49 -21.85 -2.04
C ILE A 465 -14.96 -21.70 -2.13
N PRO A 466 -14.35 -20.70 -1.48
CA PRO A 466 -12.90 -20.60 -1.39
C PRO A 466 -12.34 -21.70 -0.48
N ILE A 467 -11.43 -22.50 -1.01
CA ILE A 467 -10.65 -23.50 -0.26
C ILE A 467 -9.44 -22.77 0.36
N PRO A 468 -9.21 -22.85 1.68
CA PRO A 468 -8.02 -22.28 2.30
C PRO A 468 -6.77 -23.07 1.89
N TYR A 469 -5.77 -22.38 1.33
CA TYR A 469 -4.42 -22.93 1.17
C TYR A 469 -3.59 -22.63 2.43
N VAL A 470 -3.20 -23.68 3.13
CA VAL A 470 -2.11 -23.65 4.11
C VAL A 470 -0.81 -23.65 3.32
N LEU A 471 -0.07 -22.53 3.33
CA LEU A 471 1.31 -22.52 2.87
C LEU A 471 2.16 -23.29 3.89
N GLN A 472 2.80 -24.37 3.44
CA GLN A 472 3.90 -24.98 4.18
C GLN A 472 5.05 -23.97 4.21
N LEU A 473 5.26 -23.36 5.38
CA LEU A 473 6.53 -22.70 5.70
C LEU A 473 7.63 -23.76 5.68
N GLU A 474 8.42 -23.74 4.62
CA GLU A 474 9.60 -24.58 4.51
C GLU A 474 10.63 -24.12 5.55
N LYS A 475 10.79 -24.99 6.55
CA LYS A 475 11.41 -24.74 7.84
C LYS A 475 12.93 -24.76 7.73
N HIS A 476 13.55 -23.66 7.30
CA HIS A 476 15.00 -23.45 7.52
C HIS A 476 15.28 -23.01 8.96
N ARG A 477 15.06 -23.93 9.91
CA ARG A 477 15.59 -23.79 11.29
C ARG A 477 17.05 -24.19 11.29
N ARG A 478 17.96 -23.21 11.25
CA ARG A 478 19.36 -23.38 11.67
C ARG A 478 19.38 -23.90 13.11
N LYS A 479 19.95 -25.09 13.27
CA LYS A 479 20.18 -25.78 14.55
C LYS A 479 21.28 -25.02 15.32
N ARG A 480 20.93 -24.04 16.16
CA ARG A 480 21.85 -23.56 17.19
C ARG A 480 21.86 -24.58 18.33
N ARG A 481 22.97 -25.29 18.44
CA ARG A 481 23.37 -26.03 19.64
C ARG A 481 23.62 -24.98 20.73
N ILE A 482 22.81 -24.99 21.78
CA ILE A 482 23.11 -24.31 23.03
C ILE A 482 23.60 -25.41 23.97
N ASP A 483 24.93 -25.51 24.10
CA ASP A 483 25.55 -26.11 25.26
C ASP A 483 25.76 -24.96 26.25
N GLY A 484 25.06 -25.01 27.39
CA GLY A 484 25.12 -23.96 28.41
C GLY A 484 24.49 -24.46 29.70
N SER A 485 25.34 -24.88 30.63
CA SER A 485 25.04 -25.36 31.97
C SER A 485 24.14 -24.41 32.76
N ILE A 486 23.02 -24.92 33.26
CA ILE A 486 22.18 -24.26 34.25
C ILE A 486 22.79 -24.51 35.64
N SER A 487 23.35 -23.47 36.24
CA SER A 487 23.59 -23.38 37.69
C SER A 487 22.30 -22.85 38.33
N GLN A 488 21.68 -23.62 39.22
CA GLN A 488 20.58 -23.16 40.04
C GLN A 488 21.10 -22.12 41.05
N GLY A 489 20.64 -20.87 40.91
CA GLY A 489 20.79 -19.82 41.90
C GLY A 489 19.46 -19.62 42.63
N GLU A 490 19.50 -19.78 43.94
CA GLU A 490 18.42 -19.62 44.91
C GLU A 490 17.93 -18.15 44.97
N PRO A 491 16.61 -17.89 45.11
CA PRO A 491 16.09 -16.53 45.20
C PRO A 491 16.31 -15.92 46.60
N PRO A 492 16.64 -14.63 46.71
CA PRO A 492 16.83 -13.97 48.00
C PRO A 492 15.49 -13.69 48.69
N ALA A 493 15.52 -13.79 50.02
CA ALA A 493 14.40 -13.59 50.92
C ALA A 493 13.82 -12.16 50.87
N GLU A 494 12.50 -12.11 50.92
CA GLU A 494 11.64 -10.93 50.92
C GLU A 494 11.79 -10.13 52.23
N ALA A 495 12.05 -8.82 52.14
CA ALA A 495 12.20 -7.94 53.30
C ALA A 495 10.82 -7.44 53.79
N PRO A 496 10.59 -7.34 55.12
CA PRO A 496 9.32 -6.89 55.66
C PRO A 496 9.11 -5.36 55.53
N PRO A 497 7.86 -4.90 55.45
CA PRO A 497 7.53 -3.48 55.28
C PRO A 497 7.80 -2.66 56.56
N PRO A 498 8.13 -1.36 56.43
CA PRO A 498 8.42 -0.50 57.56
C PRO A 498 7.15 -0.13 58.35
N ALA A 499 7.28 -0.15 59.67
CA ALA A 499 6.28 0.30 60.62
C ALA A 499 6.10 1.83 60.55
N TYR A 500 4.85 2.27 60.50
CA TYR A 500 4.47 3.67 60.72
C TYR A 500 4.49 3.97 62.23
N SER A 501 5.20 5.01 62.63
CA SER A 501 5.15 5.60 63.98
C SER A 501 4.26 6.84 63.98
N GLU A 502 3.43 6.96 65.02
CA GLU A 502 2.57 8.10 65.39
C GLU A 502 3.35 9.38 65.69
#